data_AF-A0A8J6J0T8-F1
#
_entry.id   AF-A0A8J6J0T8-F1
#
_cell.length_a   1.000
_cell.length_b   1.000
_cell.length_c   1.000
_cell.angle_alpha   90.00
_cell.angle_beta   90.00
_cell.angle_gamma   90.00
#
_symmetry.space_group_name_H-M   'P 1'
#
loop_
_entity.id
_entity.type
_entity.pdbx_description
1 polymer ?
#
loop_
_entity_poly.entity_id
_entity_poly.type
_entity_poly.pdbx_seq_one_letter_code
_entity_poly.pdbx_strand_id
1 'polypeptide(L)' 'MEQRGIRRIELAAAMGVSPACVTKWAKGTAMPSADKLPRLAAVLGCTIDELYDREPPGHSEAS' A
#
# COMPACT_ATOMS: atom_id res chain seq x y z
N MET A 1 -20.47 -7.65 -5.33
CA MET A 1 -19.66 -6.46 -5.01
C MET A 1 -18.22 -6.94 -4.86
N GLU A 2 -17.59 -7.24 -5.98
CA GLU A 2 -16.33 -7.98 -6.02
C GLU A 2 -15.20 -6.98 -6.21
N GLN A 3 -14.89 -6.25 -5.13
CA GLN A 3 -13.69 -5.45 -5.10
C GLN A 3 -12.53 -6.45 -5.08
N ARG A 4 -11.81 -6.57 -6.19
CA ARG A 4 -10.59 -7.37 -6.33
C ARG A 4 -9.44 -6.75 -5.51
N GLY A 5 -9.72 -6.36 -4.28
CA GLY A 5 -8.73 -5.96 -3.30
C GLY A 5 -7.96 -7.21 -2.91
N ILE A 6 -6.76 -7.34 -3.44
CA ILE A 6 -5.77 -8.28 -2.91
C ILE A 6 -5.76 -8.12 -1.39
N ARG A 7 -6.00 -9.22 -0.67
CA ARG A 7 -6.01 -9.19 0.80
C ARG A 7 -4.59 -8.88 1.26
N ARG A 8 -4.44 -8.11 2.35
CA ARG A 8 -3.12 -7.75 2.91
C ARG A 8 -2.18 -8.96 3.11
N ILE A 9 -2.75 -10.13 3.39
CA ILE A 9 -2.02 -11.40 3.52
C ILE A 9 -1.46 -11.91 2.18
N GLU A 10 -2.23 -11.78 1.09
CA GLU A 10 -1.83 -12.17 -0.27
C GLU A 10 -0.74 -11.23 -0.78
N LEU A 11 -0.91 -9.92 -0.49
CA LEU A 11 0.11 -8.91 -0.78
C LEU A 11 1.43 -9.21 -0.06
N ALA A 12 1.34 -9.54 1.23
CA ALA A 12 2.49 -9.88 2.03
C ALA A 12 3.21 -11.12 1.48
N ALA A 13 2.45 -12.16 1.11
CA ALA A 13 2.98 -13.37 0.49
C ALA A 13 3.65 -13.09 -0.87
N ALA A 14 3.01 -12.30 -1.74
CA ALA A 14 3.54 -11.92 -3.05
C ALA A 14 4.83 -11.08 -2.95
N MET A 15 4.92 -10.27 -1.90
CA MET A 15 6.07 -9.43 -1.57
C MET A 15 7.15 -10.17 -0.78
N GLY A 16 6.87 -11.37 -0.26
CA GLY A 16 7.79 -12.11 0.62
C GLY A 16 8.04 -11.41 1.95
N VAL A 17 7.06 -10.64 2.45
CA VAL A 17 7.14 -9.92 3.73
C VAL A 17 6.07 -10.42 4.70
N SER A 18 6.23 -10.10 5.98
CA SER A 18 5.19 -10.41 6.96
C SER A 18 3.96 -9.51 6.78
N PRO A 19 2.73 -10.02 7.01
CA PRO A 19 1.50 -9.21 6.95
C PRO A 19 1.52 -8.05 7.98
N ALA A 20 2.32 -8.18 9.05
CA ALA A 20 2.59 -7.10 9.98
C ALA A 20 3.34 -5.92 9.34
N CYS A 21 4.25 -6.16 8.38
CA CYS A 21 4.93 -5.11 7.62
C CYS A 21 3.92 -4.32 6.80
N VAL A 22 3.06 -5.01 6.03
CA VAL A 22 1.99 -4.38 5.24
C VAL A 22 1.05 -3.56 6.13
N THR A 23 0.72 -4.06 7.33
CA THR A 23 -0.08 -3.32 8.31
C THR A 23 0.63 -2.07 8.82
N LYS A 24 1.94 -2.13 9.08
CA LYS A 24 2.73 -0.96 9.47
C LYS A 24 2.83 0.07 8.34
N TRP A 25 2.94 -0.38 7.09
CA TRP A 25 2.94 0.50 5.91
C TRP A 25 1.61 1.23 5.77
N ALA A 26 0.50 0.50 5.89
CA ALA A 26 -0.84 1.08 5.85
C ALA A 26 -1.12 2.06 7.00
N LYS A 27 -0.41 1.93 8.12
CA LYS A 27 -0.50 2.85 9.28
C LYS A 27 0.56 3.95 9.26
N GLY A 28 1.43 4.01 8.26
CA GLY A 28 2.59 4.92 8.23
C GLY A 28 3.62 4.69 9.33
N THR A 29 3.52 3.59 10.10
CA THR A 29 4.42 3.28 11.22
C THR A 29 5.74 2.68 10.74
N ALA A 30 5.78 2.17 9.51
CA ALA A 30 6.99 1.78 8.81
C ALA A 30 6.84 2.10 7.33
N MET A 31 7.94 2.28 6.63
CA MET A 31 7.95 2.42 5.17
C MET A 31 8.58 1.19 4.53
N PRO A 32 8.07 0.73 3.37
CA PRO A 32 8.81 -0.21 2.55
C PRO A 32 10.13 0.42 2.10
N SER A 33 11.20 -0.36 2.05
CA SER A 33 12.46 0.08 1.45
C SER A 33 12.27 0.40 -0.04
N ALA A 34 13.10 1.28 -0.60
CA ALA A 34 12.98 1.73 -1.98
C ALA A 34 12.98 0.58 -3.02
N ASP A 35 13.68 -0.52 -2.73
CA ASP A 35 13.71 -1.74 -3.53
C ASP A 35 12.35 -2.47 -3.62
N LYS A 36 11.49 -2.30 -2.60
CA LYS A 36 10.18 -2.96 -2.51
C LYS A 36 9.06 -2.13 -3.13
N LEU A 37 9.24 -0.82 -3.29
CA LEU A 37 8.25 0.09 -3.86
C LEU A 37 7.77 -0.29 -5.26
N PRO A 38 8.64 -0.48 -6.27
CA PRO A 38 8.19 -0.80 -7.62
C PRO A 38 7.49 -2.15 -7.68
N ARG A 39 7.92 -3.11 -6.85
CA ARG A 39 7.30 -4.44 -6.75
C ARG A 39 5.93 -4.36 -6.10
N LEU A 40 5.79 -3.55 -5.04
CA LEU A 40 4.53 -3.33 -4.34
C LEU A 40 3.48 -2.71 -5.27
N ALA A 41 3.88 -1.68 -6.01
CA ALA A 41 3.08 -0.99 -7.01
C ALA A 41 2.62 -1.97 -8.12
N ALA A 42 3.54 -2.77 -8.66
CA ALA A 42 3.23 -3.78 -9.67
C ALA A 42 2.24 -4.86 -9.19
N VAL A 43 2.36 -5.31 -7.93
CA VAL A 43 1.44 -6.33 -7.36
C VAL A 43 0.05 -5.75 -7.13
N LEU A 44 -0.04 -4.49 -6.71
CA LEU A 44 -1.32 -3.80 -6.49
C LEU A 44 -1.93 -3.27 -7.78
N GLY A 45 -1.16 -3.20 -8.86
CA GLY A 45 -1.58 -2.57 -10.11
C GLY A 45 -1.74 -1.05 -10.00
N CYS A 46 -1.10 -0.44 -9.00
CA CYS A 46 -1.10 1.00 -8.77
C CYS A 46 0.29 1.59 -9.05
N THR A 47 0.39 2.90 -9.03
CA THR A 47 1.67 3.62 -9.12
C THR A 47 2.33 3.75 -7.75
N ILE A 48 3.65 3.97 -7.74
CA ILE A 48 4.39 4.19 -6.47
C ILE A 48 3.86 5.42 -5.74
N ASP A 49 3.38 6.43 -6.46
CA ASP A 49 2.81 7.65 -5.92
C ASP A 49 1.56 7.37 -5.06
N GLU A 50 0.68 6.47 -5.52
CA GLU A 50 -0.50 6.01 -4.76
C GLU A 50 -0.14 5.23 -3.49
N LEU A 51 1.09 4.71 -3.35
CA LEU A 51 1.58 4.12 -2.10
C LEU A 51 2.03 5.16 -1.10
N TYR A 52 2.43 6.33 -1.60
CA TYR A 52 2.83 7.50 -0.84
C TYR A 52 1.74 8.55 -0.93
N ASP A 53 0.49 8.16 -0.66
CA ASP A 53 -0.55 9.11 -0.34
C ASP A 53 -0.11 9.89 0.90
N ARG A 54 0.66 10.95 0.66
CA ARG A 54 0.71 12.09 1.52
C ARG A 54 -0.73 12.55 1.47
N GLU A 55 -1.50 12.25 2.48
CA GLU A 55 -2.51 13.19 2.91
C GLU A 55 -1.71 14.39 3.46
N PRO A 56 -1.48 15.51 2.73
CA PRO A 56 -1.54 16.77 3.45
C PRO A 56 -2.97 16.80 4.04
N PRO A 57 -3.15 17.18 5.32
CA PRO A 57 -4.48 17.34 5.88
C PRO A 57 -5.25 18.36 5.01
N GLY A 58 -6.11 17.89 4.11
CA GLY A 58 -6.61 18.77 3.05
C GLY A 58 -7.27 18.13 1.83
N HIS A 59 -8.05 17.07 1.98
CA HIS A 59 -9.18 16.87 1.06
C HIS A 59 -10.42 16.40 1.81
N SER A 60 -11.05 17.37 2.48
CA SER A 60 -12.49 17.32 2.71
C SER A 60 -13.15 17.20 1.34
N GLU A 61 -13.80 16.08 1.08
CA GLU A 61 -14.86 16.06 0.08
C GLU A 61 -15.94 17.05 0.53
N ALA A 62 -16.15 18.10 -0.27
CA ALA A 62 -17.37 18.89 -0.28
C ALA A 62 -17.43 19.64 -1.62
N SER A 63 -18.09 19.03 -2.60
CA SER A 63 -18.86 19.78 -3.59
C SER A 63 -20.14 19.04 -3.93
#